data_AF-A0A0R1Z9F7-F1
#
_entry.id   AF-A0A0R1Z9F7-F1
#
_cell.length_a   1.000
_cell.length_b   1.000
_cell.length_c   1.000
_cell.angle_alpha   90.00
_cell.angle_beta   90.00
_cell.angle_gamma   90.00
#
_symmetry.space_group_name_H-M   'P 1'
#
loop_
_entity.id
_entity.type
_entity.pdbx_description
1 polymer ?
#
loop_
_entity_poly.entity_id
_entity_poly.type
_entity_poly.pdbx_seq_one_letter_code
_entity_poly.pdbx_strand_id
1 'polypeptide(L)'
;MEFFRIRFINKIRPDTIEIRYRAVLESHSSDTIFEGHQLFLKSYLDTTILKSGEVALKAIYNIFSATPKDLILDQVSFEQSHDKTLLEVPTKQFFDQYIIDNGVLDRVIHHEDKNGKPVIDTKLVTELRIG
;
A
#
# COMPACT_ATOMS: atom_id res chain seq x y z
N MET A 1 9.78 4.86 18.48
CA MET A 1 9.68 4.50 17.06
C MET A 1 9.19 3.08 17.01
N GLU A 2 8.05 2.86 16.38
CA GLU A 2 7.43 1.55 16.29
C GLU A 2 7.11 1.26 14.83
N PHE A 3 7.27 0.00 14.43
CA PHE A 3 7.06 -0.42 13.05
C PHE A 3 5.65 -0.97 12.87
N PHE A 4 5.11 -0.74 11.68
CA PHE A 4 3.85 -1.33 11.28
C PHE A 4 3.93 -1.83 9.84
N ARG A 5 2.99 -2.72 9.52
CA ARG A 5 2.84 -3.31 8.18
C ARG A 5 1.44 -3.06 7.66
N ILE A 6 1.33 -2.88 6.36
CA ILE A 6 0.04 -2.77 5.67
C ILE A 6 -0.18 -4.03 4.85
N ARG A 7 -1.39 -4.61 4.93
CA ARG A 7 -1.81 -5.70 4.07
C ARG A 7 -3.02 -5.29 3.24
N PHE A 8 -2.88 -5.35 1.92
CA PHE A 8 -3.96 -5.20 0.96
C PHE A 8 -4.55 -6.56 0.59
N ILE A 9 -5.88 -6.64 0.61
CA ILE A 9 -6.68 -7.81 0.25
C ILE A 9 -7.63 -7.38 -0.86
N ASN A 10 -7.46 -7.97 -2.04
CA ASN A 10 -8.19 -7.58 -3.23
C ASN A 10 -9.22 -8.65 -3.60
N LYS A 11 -10.44 -8.24 -3.93
CA LYS A 11 -11.51 -9.14 -4.36
C LYS A 11 -12.16 -8.63 -5.63
N ILE A 12 -11.95 -9.35 -6.73
CA ILE A 12 -12.62 -9.10 -8.01
C ILE A 12 -13.84 -10.02 -8.11
N ARG A 13 -15.00 -9.42 -8.35
CA ARG A 13 -16.28 -10.10 -8.64
C ARG A 13 -16.72 -9.75 -10.06
N PRO A 14 -17.77 -10.37 -10.61
CA PRO A 14 -18.27 -10.03 -11.95
C PRO A 14 -18.51 -8.53 -12.14
N ASP A 15 -19.26 -7.90 -11.23
CA ASP A 15 -19.69 -6.50 -11.37
C ASP A 15 -18.92 -5.51 -10.49
N THR A 16 -18.14 -6.01 -9.53
CA THR A 16 -17.47 -5.15 -8.55
C THR A 16 -16.00 -5.49 -8.38
N ILE A 17 -15.22 -4.50 -7.97
CA ILE A 17 -13.86 -4.66 -7.48
C ILE A 17 -13.80 -4.08 -6.07
N GLU A 18 -13.30 -4.86 -5.12
CA GLU A 18 -13.17 -4.47 -3.73
C GLU A 18 -11.70 -4.51 -3.32
N ILE A 19 -11.21 -3.40 -2.77
CA ILE A 19 -9.85 -3.28 -2.22
C ILE A 19 -10.01 -3.06 -0.72
N ARG A 20 -9.58 -4.02 0.09
CA ARG A 20 -9.52 -3.91 1.55
C ARG A 20 -8.09 -3.76 1.97
N TYR A 21 -7.85 -3.06 3.07
CA TYR A 21 -6.51 -2.94 3.63
C TYR A 21 -6.54 -2.79 5.14
N ARG A 22 -5.49 -3.27 5.77
CA ARG A 22 -5.31 -3.25 7.23
C ARG A 22 -3.87 -2.91 7.55
N ALA A 23 -3.66 -1.98 8.47
CA ALA A 23 -2.38 -1.67 9.09
C ALA A 23 -2.31 -2.31 10.49
N VAL A 24 -1.22 -3.00 10.78
CA VAL A 24 -0.98 -3.70 12.05
C VAL A 24 0.41 -3.40 12.60
N LEU A 25 0.53 -3.29 13.93
CA LEU A 25 1.83 -3.14 14.58
C LEU A 25 2.66 -4.42 14.45
N GLU A 26 3.97 -4.29 14.33
CA GLU A 26 4.87 -5.45 14.28
C GLU A 26 5.04 -6.12 15.64
N SER A 27 5.15 -5.31 16.69
CA SER A 27 5.23 -5.72 18.10
C SER A 27 4.03 -6.56 18.52
N HIS A 28 2.86 -6.21 18.01
CA HIS A 28 1.57 -6.80 18.32
C HIS A 28 0.81 -7.07 17.02
N SER A 29 1.20 -8.11 16.28
CA SER A 29 0.59 -8.45 14.98
C SER A 29 -0.94 -8.65 14.99
N SER A 30 -1.56 -8.77 16.17
CA SER A 30 -3.01 -8.78 16.37
C SER A 30 -3.68 -7.41 16.29
N ASP A 31 -2.94 -6.33 16.53
CA ASP A 31 -3.49 -5.02 16.82
C ASP A 31 -3.66 -4.23 15.53
N THR A 32 -4.92 -4.12 15.09
CA THR A 32 -5.26 -3.21 13.99
C THR A 32 -5.12 -1.78 14.46
N ILE A 33 -4.22 -1.02 13.84
CA ILE A 33 -4.12 0.43 14.06
C ILE A 33 -4.91 1.23 13.03
N PHE A 34 -5.18 0.64 11.86
CA PHE A 34 -6.02 1.23 10.83
C PHE A 34 -6.60 0.15 9.93
N GLU A 35 -7.84 0.30 9.49
CA GLU A 35 -8.42 -0.51 8.42
C GLU A 35 -9.34 0.30 7.52
N GLY A 36 -9.47 -0.13 6.27
CA GLY A 36 -10.32 0.52 5.30
C GLY A 36 -10.68 -0.40 4.15
N HIS A 37 -11.72 -0.01 3.40
CA HIS A 37 -12.09 -0.68 2.18
C HIS A 37 -12.68 0.30 1.16
N GLN A 38 -12.52 -0.04 -0.11
CA GLN A 38 -13.09 0.67 -1.25
C GLN A 38 -13.80 -0.34 -2.14
N LEU A 39 -15.05 -0.06 -2.48
CA LEU A 39 -15.88 -0.88 -3.35
C LEU A 39 -16.21 -0.09 -4.62
N PHE A 40 -15.85 -0.64 -5.76
CA PHE A 40 -16.08 -0.04 -7.07
C PHE A 40 -17.07 -0.89 -7.86
N LEU A 41 -18.09 -0.24 -8.42
CA LEU A 41 -18.94 -0.82 -9.46
C LEU A 41 -18.23 -0.67 -10.80
N LYS A 42 -17.95 -1.79 -11.50
CA LYS A 42 -17.16 -1.77 -12.74
C LYS A 42 -17.78 -0.89 -13.84
N SER A 43 -19.11 -0.81 -13.89
CA SER A 43 -19.84 0.01 -14.88
C SER A 43 -19.60 1.52 -14.73
N TYR A 44 -19.10 1.98 -13.58
CA TYR A 44 -18.87 3.39 -13.29
C TYR A 44 -17.38 3.71 -13.03
N LEU A 45 -16.51 2.72 -13.18
CA LEU A 45 -15.11 2.83 -12.81
C LEU A 45 -14.25 3.10 -14.05
N ASP A 46 -13.46 4.18 -14.00
CA ASP A 46 -12.29 4.29 -14.86
C ASP A 46 -11.22 3.30 -14.37
N THR A 47 -10.99 2.23 -15.14
CA THR A 47 -10.06 1.17 -14.74
C THR A 47 -8.59 1.59 -14.72
N THR A 48 -8.23 2.75 -15.26
CA THR A 48 -6.83 3.23 -15.28
C THR A 48 -6.26 3.41 -13.87
N ILE A 49 -7.06 3.91 -12.92
CA ILE A 49 -6.62 4.15 -11.54
C ILE A 49 -6.31 2.85 -10.77
N LEU A 50 -6.93 1.74 -11.18
CA LEU A 50 -6.67 0.42 -10.60
C LEU A 50 -5.44 -0.26 -11.22
N LYS A 51 -5.19 0.01 -12.51
CA LYS A 51 -4.04 -0.51 -13.25
C LYS A 51 -2.74 0.20 -12.91
N SER A 52 -2.79 1.45 -12.45
CA SER A 52 -1.58 2.18 -12.04
C SER A 52 -1.10 1.82 -10.63
N GLY A 53 -1.94 1.15 -9.81
CA GLY A 53 -1.69 0.98 -8.39
C GLY A 53 -1.90 2.25 -7.55
N GLU A 54 -2.37 3.35 -8.16
CA GLU A 54 -2.58 4.65 -7.49
C GLU A 54 -3.57 4.54 -6.32
N VAL A 55 -4.59 3.69 -6.43
CA VAL A 55 -5.56 3.47 -5.36
C VAL A 55 -4.89 2.94 -4.08
N ALA A 56 -3.90 2.04 -4.22
CA ALA A 56 -3.15 1.57 -3.06
C ALA A 56 -2.29 2.69 -2.44
N LEU A 57 -1.65 3.52 -3.26
CA LEU A 57 -0.84 4.64 -2.78
C LEU A 57 -1.68 5.67 -2.01
N LYS A 58 -2.88 6.00 -2.51
CA LYS A 58 -3.84 6.86 -1.80
C LYS A 58 -4.28 6.27 -0.46
N ALA A 59 -4.50 4.95 -0.40
CA ALA A 59 -4.82 4.27 0.85
C ALA A 59 -3.65 4.34 1.86
N ILE A 60 -2.41 4.15 1.41
CA ILE A 60 -1.21 4.30 2.25
C ILE A 60 -1.10 5.73 2.79
N TYR A 61 -1.29 6.74 1.94
CA TYR A 61 -1.28 8.13 2.37
C TYR A 61 -2.36 8.44 3.41
N ASN A 62 -3.56 7.90 3.21
CA ASN A 62 -4.65 8.05 4.17
C ASN A 62 -4.27 7.45 5.54
N ILE A 63 -3.65 6.27 5.56
CA ILE A 63 -3.11 5.65 6.79
C ILE A 63 -2.11 6.60 7.45
N PHE A 64 -1.14 7.14 6.70
CA PHE A 64 -0.19 8.10 7.26
C PHE A 64 -0.86 9.34 7.85
N SER A 65 -1.88 9.89 7.18
CA SER A 65 -2.60 11.08 7.66
C SER A 65 -3.38 10.83 8.96
N ALA A 66 -3.79 9.58 9.21
CA ALA A 66 -4.65 9.22 10.32
C ALA A 66 -3.92 8.52 11.48
N THR A 67 -2.61 8.27 11.35
CA THR A 67 -1.80 7.55 12.35
C THR A 67 -0.68 8.42 12.93
N PRO A 68 -0.24 8.18 14.18
CA PRO A 68 0.87 8.92 14.79
C PRO A 68 2.15 8.92 13.95
N LYS A 69 2.91 10.03 14.02
CA LYS A 69 4.12 10.24 13.20
C LYS A 69 5.29 9.31 13.54
N ASP A 70 5.31 8.75 14.75
CA ASP A 70 6.35 7.85 15.23
C ASP A 70 6.15 6.38 14.80
N LEU A 71 5.08 6.12 14.05
CA LEU A 71 4.84 4.85 13.36
C LEU A 71 5.47 4.87 11.97
N ILE A 72 6.38 3.92 11.74
CA ILE A 72 7.17 3.78 10.51
C ILE A 72 6.74 2.53 9.75
N LEU A 73 6.48 2.68 8.45
CA LEU A 73 6.05 1.59 7.58
C LEU A 73 7.25 0.71 7.19
N ASP A 74 7.28 -0.53 7.70
CA ASP A 74 8.30 -1.54 7.31
C ASP A 74 7.95 -2.21 5.99
N GLN A 75 6.69 -2.63 5.84
CA GLN A 75 6.27 -3.45 4.71
C GLN A 75 4.84 -3.18 4.28
N VAL A 76 4.63 -3.23 2.96
CA VAL A 76 3.31 -3.33 2.33
C VAL A 76 3.21 -4.68 1.61
N SER A 77 2.28 -5.51 2.07
CA SER A 77 1.89 -6.76 1.42
C SER A 77 0.67 -6.55 0.54
N PHE A 78 0.71 -7.07 -0.68
CA PHE A 78 -0.40 -7.10 -1.61
C PHE A 78 -0.80 -8.54 -1.90
N GLU A 79 -2.07 -8.88 -1.66
CA GLU A 79 -2.64 -10.11 -2.20
C GLU A 79 -2.72 -9.98 -3.73
N GLN A 80 -2.04 -10.90 -4.44
CA GLN A 80 -2.03 -10.87 -5.91
C GLN A 80 -3.46 -11.02 -6.44
N SER A 81 -3.87 -10.06 -7.27
CA SER A 81 -5.13 -10.16 -7.99
C SER A 81 -5.13 -11.40 -8.89
N HIS A 82 -6.24 -12.14 -8.90
CA HIS A 82 -6.44 -13.24 -9.84
C HIS A 82 -6.52 -12.72 -11.30
N ASP A 83 -6.81 -11.43 -11.49
CA ASP A 83 -6.82 -10.78 -12.80
C ASP A 83 -5.99 -9.48 -12.74
N LYS A 84 -4.75 -9.56 -13.24
CA LYS A 84 -3.83 -8.41 -13.33
C LYS A 84 -4.26 -7.39 -14.38
N THR A 85 -5.10 -7.78 -15.34
CA THR A 85 -5.60 -6.84 -16.36
C THR A 85 -6.61 -5.85 -15.78
N LEU A 86 -7.12 -6.10 -14.57
CA LEU A 86 -8.09 -5.24 -13.90
C LEU A 86 -7.53 -4.52 -12.67
N LEU A 87 -6.54 -5.10 -12.01
CA LEU A 87 -5.97 -4.55 -10.79
C LEU A 87 -4.49 -4.91 -10.68
N GLU A 88 -3.65 -3.89 -10.65
CA GLU A 88 -2.21 -4.03 -10.45
C GLU A 88 -1.78 -3.42 -9.12
N VAL A 89 -0.60 -3.84 -8.66
CA VAL A 89 0.05 -3.32 -7.47
C VAL A 89 1.06 -2.25 -7.89
N PRO A 90 1.28 -1.20 -7.08
CA PRO A 90 2.25 -0.17 -7.43
C PRO A 90 3.65 -0.77 -7.56
N THR A 91 4.41 -0.31 -8.56
CA THR A 91 5.82 -0.65 -8.67
C THR A 91 6.62 0.03 -7.56
N LYS A 92 7.79 -0.51 -7.22
CA LYS A 92 8.69 0.11 -6.23
C LYS A 92 9.05 1.55 -6.60
N GLN A 93 9.37 1.80 -7.88
CA GLN A 93 9.68 3.14 -8.36
C GLN A 93 8.51 4.11 -8.17
N PHE A 94 7.28 3.66 -8.46
CA PHE A 94 6.11 4.52 -8.32
C PHE A 94 5.78 4.82 -6.86
N PHE A 95 5.91 3.82 -5.98
CA PHE A 95 5.80 4.01 -4.53
C PHE A 95 6.85 5.01 -4.02
N ASP A 96 8.13 4.83 -4.40
CA ASP A 96 9.21 5.70 -3.92
C ASP A 96 9.00 7.16 -4.33
N GLN A 97 8.66 7.38 -5.60
CA GLN A 97 8.37 8.71 -6.12
C GLN A 97 7.18 9.32 -5.37
N TYR A 98 6.12 8.54 -5.14
CA TYR A 98 4.95 9.01 -4.42
C TYR A 98 5.26 9.43 -2.98
N ILE A 99 6.10 8.67 -2.25
CA ILE A 99 6.52 9.03 -0.88
C ILE A 99 7.28 10.35 -0.87
N ILE A 100 8.20 10.55 -1.82
CA ILE A 100 9.00 11.78 -1.95
C ILE A 100 8.10 12.97 -2.31
N ASP A 101 7.25 12.82 -3.34
CA ASP A 101 6.39 13.89 -3.85
C ASP A 101 5.37 14.37 -2.81
N ASN A 102 4.94 13.48 -1.91
CA ASN A 102 3.98 13.80 -0.85
C ASN A 102 4.65 14.19 0.48
N GLY A 103 5.98 14.27 0.53
CA GLY A 103 6.71 14.72 1.73
C GLY A 103 6.54 13.83 2.95
N VAL A 104 6.35 12.52 2.75
CA VAL A 104 6.12 11.52 3.82
C VAL A 104 7.30 10.56 3.99
N LEU A 105 8.51 11.04 3.69
CA LEU A 105 9.75 10.26 3.81
C LEU A 105 10.01 9.82 5.27
N ASP A 106 9.60 10.65 6.25
CA ASP A 106 9.70 10.36 7.69
C ASP A 106 8.77 9.24 8.17
N ARG A 107 7.91 8.71 7.29
CA ARG A 107 6.95 7.63 7.59
C ARG A 107 7.37 6.26 7.07
N VAL A 108 8.52 6.16 6.43
CA VAL A 108 9.04 4.94 5.80
C VAL A 108 10.46 4.65 6.27
N ILE A 109 10.91 3.40 6.11
CA ILE A 109 12.32 3.07 6.32
C ILE A 109 13.10 3.60 5.12
N HIS A 110 14.15 4.38 5.36
CA HIS A 110 15.00 4.89 4.30
C HIS A 110 16.45 5.11 4.79
N HIS A 111 17.38 5.16 3.85
CA HIS A 111 18.76 5.62 4.05
C HIS A 111 19.15 6.62 2.95
N GLU A 112 20.34 7.20 3.05
CA GLU A 112 20.91 8.02 1.97
C GLU A 112 21.92 7.20 1.16
N ASP A 113 21.85 7.31 -0.17
CA ASP A 113 22.85 6.72 -1.06
C ASP A 113 24.21 7.47 -0.96
N LYS A 114 25.20 7.02 -1.74
CA LYS A 114 26.53 7.65 -1.79
C LYS A 114 26.52 9.11 -2.25
N ASN A 115 25.40 9.60 -2.79
CA ASN A 115 25.21 10.96 -3.28
C ASN A 115 24.29 11.79 -2.37
N GLY A 116 23.90 11.28 -1.20
CA GLY A 116 22.97 11.95 -0.29
C GLY A 116 21.50 11.91 -0.76
N LYS A 117 21.15 11.04 -1.71
CA LYS A 117 19.75 10.89 -2.16
C LYS A 117 19.03 9.86 -1.30
N PRO A 118 17.77 10.12 -0.89
CA PRO A 118 17.00 9.16 -0.11
C PRO A 118 16.69 7.90 -0.94
N VAL A 119 16.94 6.75 -0.34
CA VAL A 119 16.59 5.41 -0.84
C VAL A 119 15.64 4.79 0.17
N ILE A 120 14.42 4.47 -0.27
CA ILE A 120 13.39 3.90 0.59
C ILE A 120 13.58 2.38 0.65
N ASP A 121 13.70 1.83 1.86
CA ASP A 121 13.93 0.41 2.13
C ASP A 121 12.64 -0.35 2.48
N THR A 122 11.52 0.37 2.69
CA THR A 122 10.20 -0.24 2.90
C THR A 122 9.89 -1.27 1.80
N LYS A 123 9.51 -2.48 2.23
CA LYS A 123 9.33 -3.62 1.34
C LYS A 123 7.95 -3.59 0.69
N LEU A 124 7.89 -3.75 -0.63
CA LEU A 124 6.65 -4.07 -1.33
C LEU A 124 6.65 -5.54 -1.69
N VAL A 125 5.75 -6.31 -1.09
CA VAL A 125 5.66 -7.76 -1.26
C VAL A 125 4.36 -8.10 -1.96
N THR A 126 4.41 -8.89 -3.02
CA THR A 126 3.20 -9.49 -3.61
C THR A 126 3.10 -10.93 -3.14
N GLU A 127 2.08 -11.23 -2.35
CA GLU A 127 1.81 -12.58 -1.84
C GLU A 127 1.22 -13.44 -2.96
N LEU A 128 1.92 -14.51 -3.33
CA LEU A 128 1.38 -15.55 -4.20
C LEU A 128 0.38 -16.37 -3.38
N ARG A 129 -0.90 -16.36 -3.78
CA ARG A 129 -1.82 -17.41 -3.32
C ARG A 129 -1.56 -18.67 -4.13
N ILE A 130 -1.01 -19.69 -3.47
CA ILE A 130 -1.08 -21.07 -3.95
C ILE A 130 -2.47 -21.55 -3.53
N GLY A 131 -3.43 -21.44 -4.43
CA GLY A 131 -4.80 -21.96 -4.28
C GLY A 131 -4.99 -23.21 -5.09
#